data_AF-A0A2D4GYE3-F1
#
_entry.id   AF-A0A2D4GYE3-F1
#
_cell.length_a   1.000
_cell.length_b   1.000
_cell.length_c   1.000
_cell.angle_alpha   90.00
_cell.angle_beta   90.00
_cell.angle_gamma   90.00
#
_symmetry.space_group_name_H-M   'P 1'
#
loop_
_entity.id
_entity.type
_entity.pdbx_description
1 polymer ?
#
loop_
_entity_poly.entity_id
_entity_poly.type
_entity_poly.pdbx_seq_one_letter_code
_entity_poly.pdbx_strand_id
1 'polypeptide(L)'
;MFYVPGVTTPISDPGQKIFPFIDPFVQDSCSGLPGKPKEVVELVSLFPTLAELVGLAVPPACPQPSFHVPLCSEGKSLVQYFPSSGGRQENRGSKRKETPVAFSQYPRPGDIPAPNSDLPLLQDIRVMGYSIRTDDCRCTVWFGFNPNNFTVNVKDIHGGELYFEKSDPNQDHNRYNETLHGSPLPKRCPLVDRLKLGINSANLC
;
A
#
# COMPACT_ATOMS: atom_id res chain seq x y z
N MET A 1 13.39 2.35 3.51
CA MET A 1 14.52 3.03 2.85
C MET A 1 15.31 1.98 2.09
N PHE A 2 15.68 2.23 0.83
CA PHE A 2 16.58 1.36 0.07
C PHE A 2 17.90 2.10 -0.14
N TYR A 3 19.02 1.43 0.11
CA TYR A 3 20.36 1.89 -0.26
C TYR A 3 20.89 0.96 -1.34
N VAL A 4 21.26 1.53 -2.49
CA VAL A 4 21.78 0.83 -3.66
C VAL A 4 23.03 1.57 -4.15
N PRO A 5 24.24 0.99 -3.98
CA PRO A 5 25.49 1.61 -4.38
C PRO A 5 25.48 2.02 -5.86
N GLY A 6 25.90 3.25 -6.16
CA GLY A 6 25.92 3.79 -7.52
C GLY A 6 24.56 4.17 -8.09
N VAL A 7 23.46 3.97 -7.35
CA VAL A 7 22.09 4.30 -7.79
C VAL A 7 21.45 5.32 -6.84
N THR A 8 21.31 5.00 -5.56
CA THR A 8 20.72 5.94 -4.56
C THR A 8 21.77 6.89 -4.00
N THR A 9 23.05 6.54 -4.14
CA THR A 9 24.19 7.31 -3.66
C THR A 9 25.36 7.07 -4.61
N PRO A 10 26.18 8.08 -4.94
CA PRO A 10 27.43 7.87 -5.66
C PRO A 10 28.29 6.80 -5.01
N ILE A 11 29.10 6.11 -5.80
CA ILE A 11 30.10 5.17 -5.27
C ILE A 11 31.10 5.99 -4.46
N SER A 12 31.35 5.56 -3.22
CA SER A 12 32.26 6.26 -2.32
C SER A 12 33.71 6.09 -2.70
N ASP A 13 34.49 7.13 -2.45
CA ASP A 13 35.94 7.09 -2.60
C ASP A 13 36.57 6.16 -1.55
N PRO A 14 37.75 5.56 -1.84
CA PRO A 14 38.48 4.75 -0.87
C PRO A 14 38.70 5.49 0.46
N GLY A 15 38.22 4.91 1.56
CA GLY A 15 38.34 5.48 2.91
C GLY A 15 37.17 6.34 3.39
N GLN A 16 36.23 6.70 2.50
CA GLN A 16 35.03 7.44 2.89
C GLN A 16 34.01 6.51 3.58
N LYS A 17 33.49 6.92 4.74
CA LYS A 17 32.43 6.19 5.47
C LYS A 17 31.06 6.74 5.11
N ILE A 18 30.19 5.89 4.56
CA ILE A 18 28.82 6.26 4.17
C ILE A 18 27.88 6.30 5.38
N PHE A 19 28.04 5.33 6.28
CA PHE A 19 27.21 5.18 7.48
C PHE A 19 28.08 5.26 8.74
N PRO A 20 28.63 6.45 9.07
CA PRO A 20 29.31 6.62 10.35
C PRO A 20 28.31 6.46 11.50
N PHE A 21 28.80 6.00 12.66
CA PHE A 21 28.02 6.03 13.88
C PHE A 21 27.69 7.48 14.26
N ILE A 22 26.43 7.74 14.62
CA ILE A 22 25.95 9.04 15.09
C ILE A 22 25.57 8.86 16.55
N ASP A 23 26.23 9.60 17.44
CA ASP A 23 25.87 9.64 18.85
C ASP A 23 24.72 10.64 19.05
N PRO A 24 23.52 10.18 19.48
CA PRO A 24 22.38 11.08 19.67
C PRO A 24 22.56 12.07 20.84
N PHE A 25 23.57 11.89 21.70
CA PHE A 25 23.86 12.78 22.83
C PHE A 25 24.90 13.85 22.50
N VAL A 26 25.56 13.77 21.34
CA VAL A 26 26.50 14.79 20.87
C VAL A 26 25.74 15.78 19.98
N GLN A 27 25.88 17.07 20.27
CA GLN A 27 25.18 18.15 19.57
C GLN A 27 25.84 18.47 18.22
N ASP A 28 26.00 17.46 17.35
CA ASP A 28 26.45 17.64 15.98
C ASP A 28 25.24 17.69 15.03
N SER A 29 25.02 18.87 14.46
CA SER A 29 23.93 19.21 13.56
C SER A 29 24.23 18.71 12.14
N CYS A 30 24.07 17.41 11.92
CA CYS A 30 23.91 16.87 10.56
C CYS A 30 22.71 15.93 10.50
N SER A 31 21.52 16.52 10.59
CA SER A 31 20.34 15.91 9.99
C SER A 31 20.53 15.90 8.48
N GLY A 32 21.01 14.76 7.95
CA GLY A 32 21.07 14.53 6.52
C GLY A 32 19.73 14.88 5.87
N LEU A 33 19.77 15.54 4.70
CA LEU A 33 18.57 15.95 3.98
C LEU A 33 17.62 14.74 3.85
N PRO A 34 16.40 14.81 4.40
CA PRO A 34 15.47 13.70 4.29
C PRO A 34 15.14 13.51 2.82
N GLY A 35 15.43 12.30 2.31
CA GLY A 35 14.98 11.89 0.98
C GLY A 35 13.46 12.01 0.93
N LYS A 36 12.94 12.75 -0.06
CA LYS A 36 11.48 12.87 -0.22
C LYS A 36 10.91 11.55 -0.73
N PRO A 37 9.89 10.96 -0.07
CA PRO A 37 9.17 9.82 -0.63
C PRO A 37 8.51 10.26 -1.94
N LYS A 38 8.71 9.49 -3.00
CA LYS A 38 8.27 9.87 -4.35
C LYS A 38 6.83 9.47 -4.64
N GLU A 39 6.35 8.36 -4.06
CA GLU A 39 5.10 7.71 -4.44
C GLU A 39 4.51 6.88 -3.29
N VAL A 40 3.21 6.59 -3.35
CA VAL A 40 2.53 5.62 -2.48
C VAL A 40 2.90 4.20 -2.93
N VAL A 41 3.40 3.37 -2.00
CA VAL A 41 3.89 2.01 -2.26
C VAL A 41 3.48 1.05 -1.15
N GLU A 42 3.63 -0.25 -1.39
CA GLU A 42 3.24 -1.32 -0.48
C GLU A 42 4.40 -2.25 -0.13
N LEU A 43 4.38 -2.84 1.07
CA LEU A 43 5.40 -3.81 1.47
C LEU A 43 5.36 -5.11 0.66
N VAL A 44 4.20 -5.48 0.08
CA VAL A 44 4.09 -6.65 -0.82
C VAL A 44 4.98 -6.51 -2.07
N SER A 45 5.38 -5.29 -2.42
CA SER A 45 6.33 -5.02 -3.50
C SER A 45 7.80 -5.22 -3.12
N LEU A 46 8.11 -5.59 -1.87
CA LEU A 46 9.50 -5.78 -1.41
C LEU A 46 10.20 -6.92 -2.16
N PHE A 47 9.53 -8.08 -2.29
CA PHE A 47 10.10 -9.25 -2.93
C PHE A 47 10.52 -9.00 -4.40
N PRO A 48 9.65 -8.52 -5.31
CA PRO A 48 10.06 -8.25 -6.69
C PRO A 48 11.08 -7.11 -6.80
N THR A 49 11.04 -6.12 -5.88
CA THR A 49 12.02 -5.01 -5.87
C THR A 49 13.41 -5.51 -5.54
N LEU A 50 13.56 -6.35 -4.51
CA LEU A 50 14.87 -6.89 -4.14
C LEU A 50 15.43 -7.80 -5.24
N ALA A 51 14.59 -8.67 -5.82
CA ALA A 51 15.00 -9.52 -6.93
C ALA A 51 15.57 -8.71 -8.10
N GLU A 52 14.90 -7.63 -8.50
CA GLU A 52 15.39 -6.74 -9.58
C GLU A 52 16.68 -6.02 -9.19
N LEU A 53 16.76 -5.46 -7.97
CA LEU A 53 17.93 -4.71 -7.51
C LEU A 53 19.21 -5.55 -7.44
N VAL A 54 19.10 -6.85 -7.15
CA VAL A 54 20.25 -7.77 -7.14
C VAL A 54 20.51 -8.44 -8.50
N GLY A 55 19.81 -8.01 -9.55
CA GLY A 55 20.00 -8.54 -10.91
C GLY A 55 19.47 -9.96 -11.13
N LEU A 56 18.57 -10.44 -10.26
CA LEU A 56 17.90 -11.72 -10.43
C LEU A 56 16.65 -11.57 -11.33
N ALA A 57 16.12 -12.71 -11.79
CA ALA A 57 14.84 -12.73 -12.48
C ALA A 57 13.71 -12.27 -11.53
N VAL A 58 12.97 -11.23 -11.94
CA VAL A 58 11.82 -10.73 -11.19
C VAL A 58 10.69 -11.77 -11.27
N PRO A 59 10.09 -12.21 -10.14
CA PRO A 59 8.97 -13.12 -10.16
C PRO A 59 7.82 -12.59 -11.02
N PRO A 60 7.12 -13.47 -11.78
CA PRO A 60 5.97 -13.05 -12.59
C PRO A 60 4.81 -12.59 -11.69
N ALA A 61 3.86 -11.85 -12.26
CA ALA A 61 2.64 -11.47 -11.56
C ALA A 61 1.83 -12.73 -11.17
N CYS A 62 1.28 -12.74 -9.96
CA CYS A 62 0.43 -13.83 -9.50
C CYS A 62 -0.92 -13.89 -10.26
N PRO A 63 -1.43 -15.09 -10.61
CA PRO A 63 -2.84 -15.24 -10.97
C PRO A 63 -3.73 -15.06 -9.73
N GLN A 64 -5.04 -14.94 -9.93
CA GLN A 64 -6.00 -14.84 -8.85
C GLN A 64 -7.01 -16.00 -8.91
N PRO A 65 -7.04 -16.92 -7.93
CA PRO A 65 -6.14 -17.03 -6.77
C PRO A 65 -4.78 -17.67 -7.14
N SER A 66 -3.79 -17.54 -6.25
CA SER A 66 -2.41 -18.01 -6.45
C SER A 66 -1.95 -19.11 -5.47
N PHE A 67 -2.87 -19.75 -4.73
CA PHE A 67 -2.53 -20.76 -3.70
C PHE A 67 -1.65 -21.92 -4.19
N HIS A 68 -1.75 -22.29 -5.46
CA HIS A 68 -0.97 -23.40 -6.05
C HIS A 68 0.29 -22.93 -6.79
N VAL A 69 0.57 -21.63 -6.83
CA VAL A 69 1.71 -21.07 -7.56
C VAL A 69 2.89 -20.88 -6.60
N PRO A 70 4.01 -21.61 -6.77
CA PRO A 70 5.11 -21.57 -5.81
C PRO A 70 5.96 -20.29 -5.90
N LEU A 71 5.96 -19.61 -7.06
CA LEU A 71 6.76 -18.40 -7.28
C LEU A 71 6.02 -17.39 -8.16
N CYS A 72 5.52 -16.34 -7.54
CA CYS A 72 4.97 -15.16 -8.19
C CYS A 72 4.99 -13.98 -7.20
N SER A 73 4.65 -12.78 -7.66
CA SER A 73 4.48 -11.60 -6.80
C SER A 73 3.13 -10.92 -7.06
N GLU A 74 2.41 -10.57 -5.99
CA GLU A 74 1.22 -9.71 -6.07
C GLU A 74 1.59 -8.21 -6.13
N GLY A 75 2.76 -7.85 -5.58
CA GLY A 75 3.33 -6.51 -5.72
C GLY A 75 4.09 -6.32 -7.02
N LYS A 76 4.43 -5.06 -7.33
CA LYS A 76 5.26 -4.68 -8.50
C LYS A 76 6.58 -4.12 -8.02
N SER A 77 7.66 -4.41 -8.75
CA SER A 77 8.97 -3.84 -8.43
C SER A 77 8.95 -2.30 -8.43
N LEU A 78 9.62 -1.73 -7.44
CA LEU A 78 9.73 -0.30 -7.22
C LEU A 78 10.97 0.31 -7.88
N VAL A 79 11.80 -0.48 -8.59
CA VAL A 79 13.04 -0.02 -9.23
C VAL A 79 12.81 1.15 -10.19
N GLN A 80 11.65 1.20 -10.84
CA GLN A 80 11.23 2.33 -11.68
C GLN A 80 11.23 3.71 -10.97
N TYR A 81 11.23 3.74 -9.64
CA TYR A 81 11.27 4.98 -8.85
C TYR A 81 12.69 5.38 -8.41
N PHE A 82 13.68 4.52 -8.62
CA PHE A 82 15.07 4.80 -8.29
C PHE A 82 15.64 5.83 -9.28
N PRO A 83 16.60 6.67 -8.86
CA PRO A 83 17.29 7.58 -9.77
C PRO A 83 17.88 6.81 -10.95
N SER A 84 17.56 7.20 -12.19
CA SER A 84 18.05 6.49 -13.37
C SER A 84 19.57 6.67 -13.50
N SER A 85 20.32 5.58 -13.36
CA SER A 85 21.71 5.49 -13.81
C SER A 85 21.74 5.40 -15.34
N GLY A 86 21.41 6.49 -16.03
CA GLY A 86 21.57 6.64 -17.48
C GLY A 86 20.29 6.41 -18.32
N GLY A 87 19.70 7.53 -18.76
CA GLY A 87 19.30 7.76 -20.17
C GLY A 87 18.30 6.84 -20.88
N ARG A 88 17.65 5.85 -20.26
CA ARG A 88 16.55 5.12 -20.92
C ARG A 88 15.21 5.72 -20.52
N GLN A 89 14.90 6.84 -21.17
CA GLN A 89 13.54 7.33 -21.29
C GLN A 89 12.78 6.34 -22.17
N GLU A 90 12.24 5.28 -21.59
CA GLU A 90 11.19 4.51 -22.26
C GLU A 90 10.04 5.48 -22.50
N ASN A 91 9.82 5.83 -23.78
CA ASN A 91 8.61 6.45 -24.28
C ASN A 91 7.43 5.49 -24.02
N ARG A 92 7.00 5.37 -22.76
CA ARG A 92 5.73 4.73 -22.41
C ARG A 92 4.65 5.74 -22.76
N GLY A 93 4.20 5.64 -24.01
CA GLY A 93 3.08 6.40 -24.56
C GLY A 93 1.92 6.47 -23.58
N SER A 94 1.27 7.62 -23.57
CA SER A 94 0.07 8.04 -22.82
C SER A 94 -0.87 6.88 -22.45
N LYS A 95 -0.51 6.10 -21.43
CA LYS A 95 -1.42 5.28 -20.67
C LYS A 95 -1.74 6.10 -19.44
N ARG A 96 -3.03 6.33 -19.16
CA ARG A 96 -3.49 7.02 -17.94
C ARG A 96 -2.66 6.50 -16.77
N LYS A 97 -1.85 7.37 -16.17
CA LYS A 97 -1.04 7.04 -15.00
C LYS A 97 -2.05 6.71 -13.91
N GLU A 98 -2.27 5.43 -13.63
CA GLU A 98 -3.14 5.03 -12.52
C GLU A 98 -2.61 5.70 -11.26
N THR A 99 -3.49 6.33 -10.49
CA THR A 99 -3.12 6.93 -9.20
C THR A 99 -2.52 5.83 -8.33
N PRO A 100 -1.28 6.01 -7.83
CA PRO A 100 -0.67 5.05 -6.91
C PRO A 100 -1.55 4.87 -5.68
N VAL A 101 -1.74 3.62 -5.29
CA VAL A 101 -2.57 3.23 -4.15
C VAL A 101 -1.77 2.28 -3.27
N ALA A 102 -2.00 2.35 -1.96
CA ALA A 102 -1.57 1.34 -1.00
C ALA A 102 -2.80 0.76 -0.32
N PHE A 103 -2.86 -0.56 -0.23
CA PHE A 103 -3.91 -1.29 0.44
C PHE A 103 -3.49 -1.64 1.86
N SER A 104 -4.46 -1.66 2.77
CA SER A 104 -4.29 -2.17 4.12
C SER A 104 -5.59 -2.81 4.56
N GLN A 105 -5.51 -3.79 5.43
CA GLN A 105 -6.70 -4.43 5.98
C GLN A 105 -6.47 -4.84 7.43
N TYR A 106 -7.56 -4.90 8.20
CA TYR A 106 -7.49 -5.35 9.59
C TYR A 106 -8.80 -6.00 10.05
N PRO A 107 -8.74 -7.18 10.71
CA PRO A 107 -9.92 -7.88 11.19
C PRO A 107 -10.44 -7.35 12.53
N ARG A 108 -11.74 -7.53 12.78
CA ARG A 108 -12.37 -7.35 14.10
C ARG A 108 -13.32 -8.52 14.40
N PRO A 109 -13.49 -8.89 15.68
CA PRO A 109 -14.43 -9.94 16.09
C PRO A 109 -15.89 -9.46 16.13
N GLY A 110 -16.11 -8.15 16.07
CA GLY A 110 -17.42 -7.50 16.08
C GLY A 110 -17.27 -5.98 16.09
N ASP A 111 -18.38 -5.26 16.22
CA ASP A 111 -18.44 -3.79 16.11
C ASP A 111 -17.96 -3.06 17.36
N ILE A 112 -18.23 -3.63 18.53
CA ILE A 112 -17.90 -3.03 19.82
C ILE A 112 -16.49 -3.51 20.24
N PRO A 113 -15.59 -2.61 20.64
CA PRO A 113 -14.29 -2.99 21.16
C PRO A 113 -14.40 -3.99 22.32
N ALA A 114 -13.61 -5.06 22.22
CA ALA A 114 -13.54 -6.17 23.16
C ALA A 114 -12.06 -6.57 23.38
N PRO A 115 -11.73 -7.37 24.41
CA PRO A 115 -10.34 -7.76 24.70
C PRO A 115 -9.62 -8.46 23.54
N ASN A 116 -10.35 -9.14 22.65
CA ASN A 116 -9.79 -9.79 21.47
C ASN A 116 -9.87 -8.93 20.19
N SER A 117 -10.26 -7.65 20.29
CA SER A 117 -10.36 -6.78 19.11
C SER A 117 -9.01 -6.47 18.48
N ASP A 118 -7.93 -6.42 19.26
CA ASP A 118 -6.58 -6.12 18.78
C ASP A 118 -5.87 -7.32 18.16
N LEU A 119 -6.34 -8.54 18.43
CA LEU A 119 -5.79 -9.73 17.77
C LEU A 119 -6.84 -10.85 17.76
N PRO A 120 -7.91 -10.72 16.94
CA PRO A 120 -8.93 -11.75 16.87
C PRO A 120 -8.34 -13.03 16.27
N LEU A 121 -8.68 -14.18 16.86
CA LEU A 121 -8.39 -15.47 16.24
C LEU A 121 -9.17 -15.60 14.94
N LEU A 122 -8.66 -16.36 13.96
CA LEU A 122 -9.31 -16.54 12.65
C LEU A 122 -10.79 -16.92 12.78
N GLN A 123 -11.12 -17.88 13.65
CA GLN A 123 -12.48 -18.34 13.90
C GLN A 123 -13.42 -17.27 14.50
N ASP A 124 -12.86 -16.23 15.10
CA ASP A 124 -13.60 -15.15 15.76
C ASP A 124 -13.79 -13.93 14.85
N ILE A 125 -13.10 -13.85 13.71
CA ILE A 125 -13.23 -12.72 12.79
C ILE A 125 -14.67 -12.68 12.24
N ARG A 126 -15.34 -11.54 12.38
CA ARG A 126 -16.69 -11.28 11.84
C ARG A 126 -16.73 -10.08 10.92
N VAL A 127 -15.79 -9.15 11.09
CA VAL A 127 -15.71 -7.92 10.31
C VAL A 127 -14.28 -7.77 9.78
N MET A 128 -14.13 -7.33 8.54
CA MET A 128 -12.84 -7.00 7.94
C MET A 128 -12.87 -5.56 7.41
N GLY A 129 -11.99 -4.73 7.93
CA GLY A 129 -11.77 -3.37 7.43
C GLY A 129 -10.83 -3.41 6.24
N TYR A 130 -11.27 -2.97 5.07
CA TYR A 130 -10.43 -2.77 3.89
C TYR A 130 -10.20 -1.29 3.69
N SER A 131 -8.94 -0.89 3.55
CA SER A 131 -8.50 0.50 3.44
C SER A 131 -7.69 0.72 2.17
N ILE A 132 -7.98 1.80 1.45
CA ILE A 132 -7.16 2.33 0.35
C ILE A 132 -6.58 3.67 0.81
N ARG A 133 -5.27 3.83 0.65
CA ARG A 133 -4.56 5.09 0.78
C ARG A 133 -4.07 5.54 -0.60
N THR A 134 -4.47 6.74 -1.00
CA THR A 134 -3.87 7.50 -2.12
C THR A 134 -3.12 8.68 -1.54
N ASP A 135 -2.37 9.43 -2.33
CA ASP A 135 -1.76 10.69 -1.92
C ASP A 135 -2.75 11.70 -1.31
N ASP A 136 -3.97 11.77 -1.86
CA ASP A 136 -5.01 12.71 -1.43
C ASP A 136 -5.90 12.24 -0.28
N CYS A 137 -6.10 10.93 -0.09
CA CYS A 137 -7.09 10.44 0.88
C CYS A 137 -6.82 9.04 1.41
N ARG A 138 -7.43 8.74 2.57
CA ARG A 138 -7.62 7.37 3.10
C ARG A 138 -9.11 7.07 3.14
N CYS A 139 -9.52 5.97 2.51
CA CYS A 139 -10.88 5.45 2.62
C CYS A 139 -10.86 4.03 3.17
N THR A 140 -11.68 3.76 4.18
CA THR A 140 -11.85 2.43 4.77
C THR A 140 -13.33 2.06 4.75
N VAL A 141 -13.63 0.79 4.48
CA VAL A 141 -14.98 0.23 4.70
C VAL A 141 -14.85 -1.07 5.48
N TRP A 142 -15.68 -1.21 6.51
CA TRP A 142 -15.74 -2.37 7.38
C TRP A 142 -16.89 -3.26 6.93
N PHE A 143 -16.55 -4.43 6.37
CA PHE A 143 -17.53 -5.36 5.82
C PHE A 143 -17.66 -6.61 6.67
N GLY A 144 -18.83 -7.24 6.64
CA GLY A 144 -19.01 -8.60 7.15
C GLY A 144 -18.05 -9.59 6.48
N PHE A 145 -17.41 -10.45 7.27
CA PHE A 145 -16.42 -11.43 6.82
C PHE A 145 -16.74 -12.82 7.36
N ASN A 146 -16.69 -13.82 6.49
CA ASN A 146 -16.86 -15.22 6.86
C ASN A 146 -15.50 -15.94 6.88
N PRO A 147 -14.98 -16.33 8.06
CA PRO A 147 -13.66 -16.94 8.18
C PRO A 147 -13.61 -18.40 7.73
N ASN A 148 -14.76 -19.08 7.56
CA ASN A 148 -14.78 -20.49 7.17
C ASN A 148 -14.49 -20.68 5.68
N ASN A 149 -14.77 -19.67 4.86
CA ASN A 149 -14.59 -19.70 3.40
C ASN A 149 -13.83 -18.48 2.87
N PHE A 150 -13.32 -17.62 3.76
CA PHE A 150 -12.58 -16.40 3.43
C PHE A 150 -13.33 -15.43 2.50
N THR A 151 -14.66 -15.34 2.64
CA THR A 151 -15.49 -14.44 1.83
C THR A 151 -15.87 -13.15 2.56
N VAL A 152 -15.94 -12.06 1.80
CA VAL A 152 -16.40 -10.74 2.25
C VAL A 152 -17.82 -10.51 1.75
N ASN A 153 -18.73 -10.09 2.63
CA ASN A 153 -20.05 -9.64 2.24
C ASN A 153 -20.05 -8.12 2.01
N VAL A 154 -19.82 -7.69 0.76
CA VAL A 154 -19.73 -6.27 0.41
C VAL A 154 -21.04 -5.47 0.60
N LYS A 155 -22.16 -6.15 0.86
CA LYS A 155 -23.45 -5.51 1.17
C LYS A 155 -23.64 -5.29 2.67
N ASP A 156 -22.87 -5.98 3.49
CA ASP A 156 -22.94 -5.93 4.95
C ASP A 156 -21.90 -4.93 5.46
N ILE A 157 -22.28 -3.65 5.46
CA ILE A 157 -21.40 -2.54 5.84
C ILE A 157 -21.65 -2.19 7.30
N HIS A 158 -20.63 -2.37 8.12
CA HIS A 158 -20.65 -2.07 9.56
C HIS A 158 -20.23 -0.62 9.84
N GLY A 159 -19.43 -0.04 8.96
CA GLY A 159 -18.95 1.33 9.08
C GLY A 159 -18.06 1.74 7.92
N GLY A 160 -17.81 3.05 7.81
CA GLY A 160 -16.92 3.60 6.79
C GLY A 160 -16.16 4.82 7.29
N GLU A 161 -14.98 5.00 6.74
CA GLU A 161 -14.06 6.09 7.05
C GLU A 161 -13.63 6.77 5.75
N LEU A 162 -13.58 8.09 5.74
CA LEU A 162 -13.00 8.89 4.66
C LEU A 162 -12.29 10.12 5.23
N TYR A 163 -10.99 10.19 4.99
CA TYR A 163 -10.12 11.27 5.44
C TYR A 163 -9.35 11.85 4.27
N PHE A 164 -9.25 13.18 4.20
CA PHE A 164 -8.53 13.91 3.14
C PHE A 164 -7.21 14.44 3.69
N GLU A 165 -6.09 14.04 3.08
CA GLU A 165 -4.74 14.35 3.56
C GLU A 165 -4.48 15.86 3.68
N LYS A 166 -4.96 16.65 2.69
CA LYS A 166 -4.69 18.10 2.64
C LYS A 166 -5.42 18.89 3.71
N SER A 167 -6.65 18.50 4.06
CA SER A 167 -7.50 19.25 5.01
C SER A 167 -7.54 18.64 6.40
N ASP A 168 -7.23 17.36 6.52
CA ASP A 168 -7.32 16.57 7.75
C ASP A 168 -6.15 15.55 7.83
N PRO A 169 -4.89 16.03 7.86
CA PRO A 169 -3.70 15.15 7.86
C PRO A 169 -3.63 14.23 9.09
N ASN A 170 -4.26 14.64 10.20
CA ASN A 170 -4.35 13.86 11.43
C ASN A 170 -5.51 12.85 11.42
N GLN A 171 -6.39 12.91 10.41
CA GLN A 171 -7.54 12.01 10.26
C GLN A 171 -8.54 12.10 11.42
N ASP A 172 -8.80 13.31 11.93
CA ASP A 172 -9.67 13.55 13.08
C ASP A 172 -11.15 13.71 12.66
N HIS A 173 -11.42 13.97 11.38
CA HIS A 173 -12.74 14.33 10.87
C HIS A 173 -13.22 13.36 9.79
N ASN A 174 -13.91 12.28 10.20
CA ASN A 174 -14.47 11.31 9.26
C ASN A 174 -15.57 11.94 8.37
N ARG A 175 -15.36 11.91 7.05
CA ARG A 175 -16.27 12.46 6.03
C ARG A 175 -17.09 11.40 5.28
N TYR A 176 -17.05 10.13 5.70
CA TYR A 176 -17.68 9.03 4.96
C TYR A 176 -19.18 9.28 4.72
N ASN A 177 -19.93 9.65 5.78
CA ASN A 177 -21.37 9.85 5.69
C ASN A 177 -21.79 11.10 4.88
N GLU A 178 -20.92 12.11 4.79
CA GLU A 178 -21.19 13.32 4.00
C GLU A 178 -21.20 13.02 2.49
N THR A 179 -20.51 11.96 2.07
CA THR A 179 -20.51 11.52 0.67
C THR A 179 -21.79 10.82 0.22
N LEU A 180 -22.69 10.46 1.15
CA LEU A 180 -24.00 9.88 0.82
C LEU A 180 -25.02 10.92 0.33
N HIS A 181 -24.83 12.21 0.64
CA HIS A 181 -25.85 13.25 0.47
C HIS A 181 -25.55 14.33 -0.58
N GLY A 182 -24.38 14.37 -1.22
CA GLY A 182 -23.99 15.53 -2.04
C GLY A 182 -23.20 15.28 -3.32
N SER A 183 -22.78 14.04 -3.64
CA SER A 183 -22.21 13.67 -4.94
C SER A 183 -22.00 12.15 -4.99
N PRO A 184 -21.99 11.49 -6.17
CA PRO A 184 -21.83 10.05 -6.22
C PRO A 184 -20.49 9.60 -5.59
N LEU A 185 -20.55 8.76 -4.55
CA LEU A 185 -19.46 7.96 -3.96
C LEU A 185 -18.34 7.53 -4.94
N PRO A 186 -18.63 7.06 -6.18
CA PRO A 186 -17.61 6.59 -7.13
C PRO A 186 -16.48 7.56 -7.48
N LYS A 187 -16.59 8.87 -7.16
CA LYS A 187 -15.50 9.83 -7.45
C LYS A 187 -14.50 10.06 -6.32
N ARG A 188 -14.78 9.64 -5.07
CA ARG A 188 -13.93 10.03 -3.91
C ARG A 188 -13.47 8.88 -3.03
N CYS A 189 -14.16 7.73 -3.04
CA CYS A 189 -13.66 6.50 -2.44
C CYS A 189 -13.71 5.36 -3.47
N PRO A 190 -12.59 5.03 -4.15
CA PRO A 190 -12.58 4.02 -5.21
C PRO A 190 -12.72 2.59 -4.69
N LEU A 191 -12.88 2.39 -3.38
CA LEU A 191 -12.80 1.09 -2.72
C LEU A 191 -13.95 0.17 -3.10
N VAL A 192 -15.18 0.70 -3.21
CA VAL A 192 -16.34 -0.09 -3.65
C VAL A 192 -16.21 -0.49 -5.13
N ASP A 193 -15.70 0.40 -5.98
CA ASP A 193 -15.50 0.10 -7.40
C ASP A 193 -14.34 -0.88 -7.62
N ARG A 194 -13.25 -0.75 -6.85
CA ARG A 194 -12.10 -1.66 -6.87
C ARG A 194 -12.44 -3.04 -6.32
N LEU A 195 -13.27 -3.13 -5.28
CA LEU A 195 -13.77 -4.42 -4.75
C LEU A 195 -14.74 -5.09 -5.73
N LYS A 196 -15.62 -4.33 -6.40
CA LYS A 196 -16.48 -4.87 -7.48
C LYS A 196 -15.65 -5.37 -8.65
N LEU A 197 -14.56 -4.68 -9.02
CA LEU A 197 -13.63 -5.14 -10.04
C LEU A 197 -12.89 -6.41 -9.60
N GLY A 198 -12.43 -6.51 -8.35
CA GLY A 198 -11.83 -7.73 -7.82
C GLY A 198 -12.79 -8.93 -7.78
N ILE A 199 -14.07 -8.69 -7.48
CA ILE A 199 -15.13 -9.73 -7.48
C ILE A 199 -15.53 -10.13 -8.91
N ASN A 200 -15.58 -9.19 -9.86
CA ASN A 200 -15.91 -9.49 -11.26
C ASN A 200 -14.74 -10.13 -12.02
N SER A 201 -13.49 -9.85 -11.63
CA SER A 201 -12.31 -10.58 -12.15
C SER A 201 -12.26 -12.04 -11.71
N ALA A 202 -13.01 -12.43 -10.66
CA ALA A 202 -13.21 -13.83 -10.30
C ALA A 202 -14.19 -14.57 -11.24
N ASN A 203 -14.86 -13.86 -12.16
CA ASN A 203 -15.80 -14.44 -13.13
C ASN A 203 -15.57 -13.97 -14.58
N LEU A 204 -14.44 -13.32 -14.89
CA LEU A 204 -14.09 -12.92 -16.25
C LEU A 204 -12.60 -13.16 -16.55
N CYS A 205 -12.24 -14.43 -16.58
CA CYS A 205 -11.24 -15.06 -17.46
C CYS A 205 -11.46 -16.57 -17.42
#